data_AF-A0A6I9NK46-F1
#
_entry.id   AF-A0A6I9NK46-F1
#
_cell.length_a   1.000
_cell.length_b   1.000
_cell.length_c   1.000
_cell.angle_alpha   90.00
_cell.angle_beta   90.00
_cell.angle_gamma   90.00
#
_symmetry.space_group_name_H-M   'P 1'
#
loop_
_entity.id
_entity.type
_entity.pdbx_description
1 polymer ?
#
loop_
_entity_poly.entity_id
_entity_poly.type
_entity_poly.pdbx_seq_one_letter_code
_entity_poly.pdbx_strand_id
1 'polypeptide(L)'
;MVMSIFQVVVTYVSLLWFVRLSEGFPDPAQRDLLMRQEASRQTGGRVVLTEAEQMLDLHLHQLKVQEMSAALFPPAVHFFKAKPLIQKSPIFKLLQDMPKGAALHIHTSSLVGVEWLVKNITYRPHCYICFTWDNSVRFLFSDRQPFPRWDCFYWQLLETLRAKIGNTEGFDNSLMQHLTLFTDDPDGEYPSQEVVWEKLEKAFIAGAGLISHAPVLKDYFYRGLEELLQDNIMYLELRSGLSRVCVALFTPDP
;
A
#
# COMPACT_ATOMS: atom_id res chain seq x y z
N MET A 1 -71.16 -32.20 14.49
CA MET A 1 -70.02 -32.42 15.39
C MET A 1 -69.51 -31.05 15.81
N VAL A 2 -70.15 -30.46 16.83
CA VAL A 2 -69.91 -29.06 17.24
C VAL A 2 -68.87 -29.12 18.35
N MET A 3 -67.61 -28.80 18.05
CA MET A 3 -66.64 -28.59 19.11
C MET A 3 -67.15 -27.45 19.99
N SER A 4 -67.25 -27.68 21.30
CA SER A 4 -67.69 -26.66 22.25
C SER A 4 -66.74 -25.47 22.13
N ILE A 5 -67.32 -24.26 22.05
CA ILE A 5 -66.57 -22.98 22.01
C ILE A 5 -65.52 -22.94 23.12
N PHE A 6 -65.82 -23.55 24.27
CA PHE A 6 -64.91 -23.67 25.40
C PHE A 6 -63.63 -24.46 25.06
N GLN A 7 -63.77 -25.57 24.32
CA GLN A 7 -62.65 -26.43 23.94
C GLN A 7 -61.73 -25.72 22.94
N VAL A 8 -62.31 -24.99 21.99
CA VAL A 8 -61.55 -24.16 21.03
C VAL A 8 -60.77 -23.06 21.75
N VAL A 9 -61.42 -22.35 22.67
CA VAL A 9 -60.79 -21.26 23.44
C VAL A 9 -59.65 -21.80 24.31
N VAL A 10 -59.84 -22.91 25.03
CA VAL A 10 -58.78 -23.50 25.86
C VAL A 10 -57.58 -23.92 25.01
N THR A 11 -57.80 -24.54 23.84
CA THR A 11 -56.69 -24.91 22.94
C THR A 11 -55.96 -23.70 22.37
N TYR A 12 -56.69 -22.64 21.96
CA TYR A 12 -56.08 -21.44 21.38
C TYR A 12 -55.31 -20.61 22.42
N VAL A 13 -55.86 -20.46 23.63
CA VAL A 13 -55.19 -19.76 24.73
C VAL A 13 -53.95 -20.52 25.18
N SER A 14 -54.00 -21.85 25.23
CA SER A 14 -52.83 -22.68 25.54
C SER A 14 -51.75 -22.56 24.45
N LEU A 15 -52.14 -22.61 23.17
CA LEU A 15 -51.22 -22.40 22.04
C LEU A 15 -50.57 -21.01 22.09
N LEU A 16 -51.32 -19.96 22.41
CA LEU A 16 -50.78 -18.60 22.60
C LEU A 16 -49.83 -18.49 23.80
N TRP A 17 -50.02 -19.32 24.84
CA TRP A 17 -49.10 -19.40 25.98
C TRP A 17 -47.79 -20.14 25.65
N PHE A 18 -47.83 -21.07 24.69
CA PHE A 18 -46.65 -21.78 24.16
C PHE A 18 -45.92 -21.02 23.04
N VAL A 19 -46.56 -20.02 22.42
CA VAL A 19 -45.86 -19.01 21.63
C VAL A 19 -45.08 -18.17 22.61
N ARG A 20 -43.86 -18.61 22.96
CA ARG A 20 -42.86 -17.69 23.46
C ARG A 20 -42.79 -16.56 22.44
N LEU A 21 -43.17 -15.36 22.83
CA LEU A 21 -42.79 -14.15 22.12
C LEU A 21 -41.30 -14.28 21.89
N SER A 22 -40.89 -14.54 20.65
CA SER A 22 -39.52 -14.36 20.24
C SER A 22 -39.30 -12.86 20.34
N GLU A 23 -38.90 -12.39 21.52
CA GLU A 23 -38.43 -11.03 21.66
C GLU A 23 -37.28 -10.91 20.65
N GLY A 24 -37.46 -10.08 19.61
CA GLY A 24 -36.45 -9.81 18.60
C GLY A 24 -35.24 -9.04 19.15
N PHE A 25 -35.12 -8.96 20.48
CA PHE A 25 -34.07 -8.26 21.19
C PHE A 25 -33.10 -9.30 21.77
N PRO A 26 -31.79 -9.12 21.57
CA PRO A 26 -30.79 -9.96 22.21
C PRO A 26 -30.95 -9.91 23.74
N ASP A 27 -30.88 -11.06 24.40
CA ASP A 27 -30.93 -11.18 25.86
C ASP A 27 -29.82 -10.34 26.51
N PRO A 28 -30.15 -9.26 27.25
CA PRO A 28 -29.15 -8.39 27.88
C PRO A 28 -28.24 -9.13 28.87
N ALA A 29 -28.69 -10.25 29.45
CA ALA A 29 -27.86 -11.07 30.33
C ALA A 29 -26.69 -11.74 29.61
N GLN A 30 -26.76 -11.86 28.27
CA GLN A 30 -25.70 -12.43 27.45
C GLN A 30 -24.70 -11.39 26.94
N ARG A 31 -24.94 -10.09 27.17
CA ARG A 31 -24.11 -9.00 26.63
C ARG A 31 -22.62 -9.19 26.95
N ASP A 32 -22.29 -9.41 28.22
CA ASP A 32 -20.89 -9.55 28.65
C ASP A 32 -20.24 -10.81 28.12
N LEU A 33 -21.01 -11.89 27.99
CA LEU A 33 -20.55 -13.13 27.37
C LEU A 33 -20.20 -12.89 25.90
N LEU A 34 -21.09 -12.22 25.15
CA LEU A 34 -20.88 -11.91 23.73
C LEU A 34 -19.67 -10.99 23.52
N MET A 35 -19.53 -9.93 24.31
CA MET A 35 -18.36 -9.04 24.22
C MET A 35 -17.04 -9.78 24.48
N ARG A 36 -16.99 -10.67 25.49
CA ARG A 36 -15.80 -11.49 25.76
C ARG A 36 -15.51 -12.46 24.61
N GLN A 37 -16.56 -13.07 24.05
CA GLN A 37 -16.41 -13.96 22.90
C GLN A 37 -15.86 -13.21 21.68
N GLU A 38 -16.40 -12.04 21.35
CA GLU A 38 -15.92 -11.19 20.27
C GLU A 38 -14.46 -10.80 20.47
N ALA A 39 -14.10 -10.26 21.64
CA ALA A 39 -12.72 -9.90 21.96
C ALA A 39 -11.76 -11.10 21.81
N SER A 40 -12.15 -12.28 22.29
CA SER A 40 -11.34 -13.50 22.20
C SER A 40 -11.20 -14.10 20.80
N ARG A 41 -12.09 -13.73 19.87
CA ARG A 41 -12.13 -14.25 18.49
C ARG A 41 -11.45 -13.33 17.49
N GLN A 42 -11.16 -12.08 17.86
CA GLN A 42 -10.38 -11.15 17.05
C GLN A 42 -8.94 -11.65 16.90
N THR A 43 -8.25 -11.19 15.85
CA THR A 43 -6.82 -11.46 15.64
C THR A 43 -6.02 -11.04 16.87
N GLY A 44 -5.27 -11.98 17.46
CA GLY A 44 -4.50 -11.74 18.67
C GLY A 44 -5.31 -11.75 19.99
N GLY A 45 -6.63 -11.93 19.96
CA GLY A 45 -7.51 -11.80 21.14
C GLY A 45 -7.30 -12.80 22.29
N ARG A 46 -6.43 -13.80 22.11
CA ARG A 46 -6.05 -14.79 23.14
C ARG A 46 -4.58 -14.68 23.56
N VAL A 47 -3.85 -13.70 23.02
CA VAL A 47 -2.47 -13.46 23.43
C VAL A 47 -2.49 -12.90 24.85
N VAL A 48 -1.71 -13.52 25.73
CA VAL A 48 -1.57 -13.09 27.12
C VAL A 48 -0.44 -12.06 27.17
N LEU A 49 -0.75 -10.84 27.63
CA LEU A 49 0.19 -9.74 27.74
C LEU A 49 0.88 -9.73 29.12
N THR A 50 2.18 -9.48 29.12
CA THR A 50 2.97 -9.14 30.31
C THR A 50 2.59 -7.77 30.87
N GLU A 51 3.03 -7.45 32.09
CA GLU A 51 2.75 -6.15 32.72
C GLU A 51 3.24 -4.97 31.88
N ALA A 52 4.45 -5.07 31.30
CA ALA A 52 5.00 -4.04 30.42
C ALA A 52 4.19 -3.87 29.13
N GLU A 53 3.74 -4.97 28.52
CA GLU A 53 2.89 -4.93 27.33
C GLU A 53 1.50 -4.36 27.64
N GLN A 54 0.94 -4.64 28.81
CA GLN A 54 -0.33 -4.04 29.27
C GLN A 54 -0.21 -2.53 29.45
N MET A 55 0.91 -2.04 29.99
CA MET A 55 1.16 -0.59 30.10
C MET A 55 1.23 0.08 28.73
N LEU A 56 1.91 -0.55 27.76
CA LEU A 56 1.98 -0.05 26.39
C LEU A 56 0.61 -0.10 25.70
N ASP A 57 -0.14 -1.19 25.85
CA ASP A 57 -1.49 -1.36 25.29
C ASP A 57 -2.44 -0.27 25.80
N LEU A 58 -2.42 0.02 27.11
CA LEU A 58 -3.22 1.10 27.69
C LEU A 58 -2.89 2.45 27.08
N HIS A 59 -1.60 2.77 26.91
CA HIS A 59 -1.17 4.01 26.30
C HIS A 59 -1.56 4.10 24.82
N LEU A 60 -1.34 3.04 24.04
CA LEU A 60 -1.72 2.97 22.63
C LEU A 60 -3.24 3.09 22.46
N HIS A 61 -4.02 2.45 23.32
CA HIS A 61 -5.48 2.54 23.31
C HIS A 61 -5.95 3.97 23.57
N GLN A 62 -5.34 4.69 24.52
CA GLN A 62 -5.66 6.10 24.77
C GLN A 62 -5.40 6.97 23.55
N LEU A 63 -4.22 6.83 22.92
CA LEU A 63 -3.89 7.55 21.67
C LEU A 63 -4.89 7.21 20.55
N LYS A 64 -5.23 5.93 20.41
CA LYS A 64 -6.21 5.46 19.42
C LYS A 64 -7.58 6.10 19.62
N VAL A 65 -8.12 6.09 20.83
CA VAL A 65 -9.42 6.72 21.13
C VAL A 65 -9.38 8.22 20.84
N GLN A 66 -8.29 8.90 21.21
CA GLN A 66 -8.10 10.32 20.92
C GLN A 66 -8.12 10.61 19.42
N GLU A 67 -7.32 9.89 18.62
CA GLU A 67 -7.28 10.10 17.16
C GLU A 67 -8.60 9.72 16.48
N MET A 68 -9.26 8.64 16.94
CA MET A 68 -10.57 8.23 16.42
C MET A 68 -11.69 9.24 16.73
N SER A 69 -11.55 10.07 17.76
CA SER A 69 -12.53 11.11 18.09
C SER A 69 -12.38 12.39 17.26
N ALA A 70 -11.33 12.49 16.45
CA ALA A 70 -11.10 13.65 15.58
C ALA A 70 -12.14 13.71 14.45
N ALA A 71 -12.48 14.93 14.02
CA ALA A 71 -13.45 15.15 12.95
C ALA A 71 -12.99 14.57 11.59
N LEU A 72 -11.67 14.53 11.35
CA LEU A 72 -11.08 13.96 10.16
C LEU A 72 -10.48 12.59 10.49
N PHE A 73 -10.93 11.56 9.78
CA PHE A 73 -10.46 10.18 9.98
C PHE A 73 -9.63 9.73 8.76
N PRO A 74 -8.28 9.74 8.84
CA PRO A 74 -7.41 9.46 7.69
C PRO A 74 -7.72 8.17 6.93
N PRO A 75 -8.09 7.03 7.58
CA PRO A 75 -8.44 5.81 6.86
C PRO A 75 -9.68 5.90 5.96
N ALA A 76 -10.56 6.89 6.16
CA ALA A 76 -11.74 7.12 5.32
C ALA A 76 -11.48 8.10 4.15
N VAL A 77 -10.26 8.61 4.02
CA VAL A 77 -9.87 9.57 2.97
C VAL A 77 -8.87 8.90 2.02
N HIS A 78 -8.89 9.27 0.75
CA HIS A 78 -7.93 8.77 -0.23
C HIS A 78 -6.48 8.95 0.28
N PHE A 79 -5.65 7.90 0.19
CA PHE A 79 -4.31 7.86 0.78
C PHE A 79 -3.43 9.05 0.39
N PHE A 80 -3.50 9.52 -0.86
CA PHE A 80 -2.70 10.67 -1.31
C PHE A 80 -2.97 11.94 -0.48
N LYS A 81 -4.23 12.19 -0.14
CA LYS A 81 -4.66 13.32 0.70
C LYS A 81 -4.40 13.03 2.19
N ALA A 82 -4.51 11.77 2.61
CA ALA A 82 -4.34 11.35 4.00
C ALA A 82 -2.88 11.23 4.45
N LYS A 83 -1.94 10.96 3.54
CA LYS A 83 -0.51 10.69 3.85
C LYS A 83 0.14 11.75 4.75
N PRO A 84 0.00 13.07 4.51
CA PRO A 84 0.59 14.10 5.38
C PRO A 84 -0.01 14.12 6.79
N LEU A 85 -1.23 13.63 6.96
CA LEU A 85 -1.90 13.51 8.26
C LEU A 85 -1.38 12.28 9.01
N ILE A 86 -1.28 11.14 8.32
CA ILE A 86 -0.74 9.88 8.86
C ILE A 86 0.69 10.11 9.36
N GLN A 87 1.54 10.80 8.60
CA GLN A 87 2.92 11.10 8.99
C GLN A 87 3.05 11.95 10.27
N LYS A 88 1.99 12.68 10.65
CA LYS A 88 1.96 13.47 11.89
C LYS A 88 1.42 12.69 13.10
N SER A 89 0.79 11.54 12.87
CA SER A 89 0.16 10.74 13.92
C SER A 89 1.21 10.18 14.89
N PRO A 90 1.06 10.37 16.21
CA PRO A 90 1.86 9.66 17.21
C PRO A 90 1.71 8.14 17.12
N ILE A 91 0.53 7.62 16.75
CA ILE A 91 0.32 6.19 16.53
C ILE A 91 1.19 5.70 15.37
N PHE A 92 1.20 6.42 14.24
CA PHE A 92 2.03 6.04 13.11
C PHE A 92 3.52 5.97 13.47
N LYS A 93 4.04 6.95 14.23
CA LYS A 93 5.43 6.93 14.72
C LYS A 93 5.73 5.69 15.58
N LEU A 94 4.82 5.33 16.49
CA LEU A 94 4.96 4.12 17.30
C LEU A 94 4.97 2.86 16.43
N LEU A 95 4.12 2.80 15.40
CA LEU A 95 4.08 1.68 14.45
C LEU A 95 5.34 1.58 13.57
N GLN A 96 6.06 2.69 13.33
CA GLN A 96 7.36 2.67 12.65
C GLN A 96 8.41 1.97 13.51
N ASP A 97 8.42 2.25 14.83
CA ASP A 97 9.34 1.62 15.78
C ASP A 97 9.02 0.13 16.04
N MET A 98 7.79 -0.32 15.76
CA MET A 98 7.37 -1.70 15.96
C MET A 98 8.15 -2.68 15.05
N PRO A 99 8.68 -3.79 15.59
CA PRO A 99 9.30 -4.83 14.77
C PRO A 99 8.23 -5.62 14.02
N LYS A 100 8.01 -5.25 12.75
CA LYS A 100 6.90 -5.75 11.91
C LYS A 100 7.14 -7.16 11.35
N GLY A 101 8.32 -7.73 11.61
CA GLY A 101 8.67 -9.08 11.16
C GLY A 101 9.05 -9.10 9.68
N ALA A 102 8.09 -9.42 8.81
CA ALA A 102 8.36 -9.71 7.41
C ALA A 102 7.40 -9.00 6.44
N ALA A 103 7.94 -8.53 5.31
CA ALA A 103 7.16 -8.12 4.15
C ALA A 103 6.99 -9.30 3.18
N LEU A 104 5.79 -9.89 3.12
CA LEU A 104 5.53 -11.12 2.36
C LEU A 104 4.89 -10.89 0.97
N HIS A 105 4.61 -9.63 0.64
CA HIS A 105 4.00 -9.26 -0.63
C HIS A 105 4.53 -7.91 -1.10
N ILE A 106 5.60 -7.94 -1.89
CA ILE A 106 6.14 -6.77 -2.61
C ILE A 106 6.45 -7.18 -4.04
N HIS A 107 6.16 -6.31 -5.01
CA HIS A 107 6.60 -6.49 -6.40
C HIS A 107 7.98 -5.87 -6.60
N THR A 108 8.84 -6.53 -7.38
CA THR A 108 10.21 -6.03 -7.63
C THR A 108 10.23 -4.59 -8.15
N SER A 109 9.24 -4.18 -8.96
CA SER A 109 9.15 -2.83 -9.52
C SER A 109 8.70 -1.75 -8.54
N SER A 110 8.29 -2.11 -7.32
CA SER A 110 7.72 -1.21 -6.31
C SER A 110 8.46 -1.26 -4.96
N LEU A 111 9.70 -1.76 -4.94
CA LEU A 111 10.43 -2.00 -3.69
C LEU A 111 11.04 -0.72 -3.10
N VAL A 112 11.52 0.20 -3.95
CA VAL A 112 12.26 1.41 -3.52
C VAL A 112 11.45 2.67 -3.78
N GLY A 113 11.57 3.65 -2.88
CA GLY A 113 11.00 4.98 -3.06
C GLY A 113 11.42 5.69 -4.36
N VAL A 114 10.45 6.30 -5.05
CA VAL A 114 10.66 6.98 -6.35
C VAL A 114 11.68 8.12 -6.28
N GLU A 115 11.77 8.79 -5.13
CA GLU A 115 12.68 9.92 -4.97
C GLU A 115 14.14 9.49 -5.15
N TRP A 116 14.52 8.31 -4.65
CA TRP A 116 15.85 7.76 -4.86
C TRP A 116 16.08 7.40 -6.33
N LEU A 117 15.10 6.80 -7.00
CA LEU A 117 15.20 6.52 -8.45
C LEU A 117 15.46 7.81 -9.24
N VAL A 118 14.70 8.86 -9.00
CA VAL A 118 14.87 10.13 -9.73
C VAL A 118 16.14 10.85 -9.30
N LYS A 119 16.31 11.17 -8.02
CA LYS A 119 17.41 12.02 -7.55
C LYS A 119 18.77 11.33 -7.46
N ASN A 120 18.83 9.99 -7.49
CA ASN A 120 20.09 9.24 -7.54
C ASN A 120 20.29 8.58 -8.90
N ILE A 121 19.43 7.63 -9.28
CA ILE A 121 19.69 6.77 -10.44
C ILE A 121 19.69 7.56 -11.74
N THR A 122 18.71 8.44 -11.94
CA THR A 122 18.64 9.21 -13.20
C THR A 122 19.73 10.29 -13.34
N TYR A 123 20.51 10.54 -12.28
CA TYR A 123 21.70 11.42 -12.30
C TYR A 123 22.99 10.67 -12.63
N ARG A 124 22.96 9.34 -12.73
CA ARG A 124 24.13 8.54 -13.11
C ARG A 124 24.48 8.77 -14.60
N PRO A 125 25.78 8.66 -14.95
CA PRO A 125 26.22 8.86 -16.33
C PRO A 125 25.56 7.86 -17.27
N HIS A 126 25.51 8.20 -18.56
CA HIS A 126 24.98 7.35 -19.62
C HIS A 126 23.48 7.00 -19.49
N CYS A 127 22.73 7.73 -18.64
CA CYS A 127 21.28 7.56 -18.53
C CYS A 127 20.56 8.42 -19.57
N TYR A 128 19.89 7.76 -20.52
CA TYR A 128 19.05 8.40 -21.52
C TYR A 128 17.58 8.38 -21.11
N ILE A 129 16.86 9.42 -21.51
CA ILE A 129 15.41 9.53 -21.43
C ILE A 129 14.82 9.70 -22.83
N CYS A 130 13.59 9.26 -22.99
CA CYS A 130 12.78 9.50 -24.17
C CYS A 130 11.32 9.69 -23.79
N PHE A 131 10.65 10.60 -24.49
CA PHE A 131 9.23 10.89 -24.32
C PHE A 131 8.47 10.18 -25.42
N THR A 132 7.51 9.36 -25.03
CA THR A 132 6.68 8.58 -25.95
C THR A 132 5.50 9.43 -26.43
N TRP A 133 4.90 9.02 -27.54
CA TRP A 133 3.70 9.66 -28.10
C TRP A 133 2.46 9.67 -27.20
N ASP A 134 2.39 8.78 -26.20
CA ASP A 134 1.29 8.62 -25.27
C ASP A 134 1.57 9.30 -23.91
N ASN A 135 2.44 10.33 -23.91
CA ASN A 135 2.82 11.11 -22.74
C ASN A 135 3.43 10.27 -21.60
N SER A 136 4.13 9.20 -21.94
CA SER A 136 4.93 8.40 -21.02
C SER A 136 6.42 8.67 -21.24
N VAL A 137 7.27 8.07 -20.40
CA VAL A 137 8.73 8.15 -20.51
C VAL A 137 9.34 6.77 -20.60
N ARG A 138 10.50 6.69 -21.26
CA ARG A 138 11.37 5.51 -21.27
C ARG A 138 12.76 5.93 -20.83
N PHE A 139 13.42 5.05 -20.09
CA PHE A 139 14.81 5.21 -19.70
C PHE A 139 15.68 4.10 -20.27
N LEU A 140 16.95 4.40 -20.51
CA LEU A 140 17.92 3.42 -20.96
C LEU A 140 19.34 3.87 -20.59
N PHE A 141 20.10 2.97 -19.96
CA PHE A 141 21.53 3.15 -19.78
C PHE A 141 22.29 2.63 -21.01
N SER A 142 23.18 3.45 -21.59
CA SER A 142 23.97 3.07 -22.77
C SER A 142 25.19 3.96 -22.95
N ASP A 143 26.37 3.38 -23.19
CA ASP A 143 27.61 4.15 -23.45
C ASP A 143 27.57 4.90 -24.78
N ARG A 144 26.70 4.46 -25.70
CA ARG A 144 26.50 5.06 -27.03
C ARG A 144 25.09 5.60 -27.16
N GLN A 145 24.90 6.54 -28.08
CA GLN A 145 23.57 7.03 -28.45
C GLN A 145 22.65 5.84 -28.79
N PRO A 146 21.53 5.66 -28.08
CA PRO A 146 20.63 4.55 -28.35
C PRO A 146 19.96 4.66 -29.73
N PHE A 147 19.73 3.51 -30.36
CA PHE A 147 18.97 3.45 -31.61
C PHE A 147 17.49 3.78 -31.37
N PRO A 148 16.83 4.44 -32.35
CA PRO A 148 15.39 4.63 -32.33
C PRO A 148 14.63 3.31 -32.16
N ARG A 149 13.57 3.34 -31.35
CA ARG A 149 12.59 2.27 -31.16
C ARG A 149 11.21 2.77 -31.59
N TRP A 150 10.29 1.85 -31.85
CA TRP A 150 8.96 2.19 -32.35
C TRP A 150 8.17 3.11 -31.41
N ASP A 151 8.35 2.97 -30.09
CA ASP A 151 7.71 3.79 -29.06
C ASP A 151 8.57 4.99 -28.64
N CYS A 152 9.81 5.06 -29.13
CA CYS A 152 10.79 6.05 -28.71
C CYS A 152 11.85 6.31 -29.81
N PHE A 153 11.67 7.38 -30.56
CA PHE A 153 12.58 7.74 -31.65
C PHE A 153 13.72 8.67 -31.23
N TYR A 154 13.51 9.49 -30.20
CA TYR A 154 14.41 10.59 -29.83
C TYR A 154 14.95 10.43 -28.40
N TRP A 155 16.07 9.72 -28.28
CA TRP A 155 16.78 9.55 -27.02
C TRP A 155 17.64 10.77 -26.69
N GLN A 156 17.48 11.29 -25.48
CA GLN A 156 18.23 12.43 -24.95
C GLN A 156 19.01 12.01 -23.72
N LEU A 157 20.29 12.37 -23.65
CA LEU A 157 21.09 12.16 -22.44
C LEU A 157 20.55 13.07 -21.34
N LEU A 158 20.19 12.50 -20.19
CA LEU A 158 19.56 13.26 -19.09
C LEU A 158 20.45 14.38 -18.56
N GLU A 159 21.76 14.15 -18.47
CA GLU A 159 22.73 15.18 -18.07
C GLU A 159 22.65 16.40 -18.99
N THR A 160 22.67 16.19 -20.30
CA THR A 160 22.55 17.25 -21.30
C THR A 160 21.17 17.92 -21.26
N LEU A 161 20.12 17.15 -21.03
CA LEU A 161 18.75 17.68 -20.94
C LEU A 161 18.60 18.58 -19.71
N ARG A 162 19.06 18.14 -18.54
CA ARG A 162 19.04 18.94 -17.30
C ARG A 162 19.86 20.21 -17.43
N ALA A 163 21.04 20.16 -18.05
CA ALA A 163 21.89 21.34 -18.27
C ALA A 163 21.22 22.41 -19.17
N LYS A 164 20.27 22.01 -20.03
CA LYS A 164 19.51 22.92 -20.89
C LYS A 164 18.23 23.44 -20.23
N ILE A 165 17.69 22.71 -19.25
CA ILE A 165 16.45 23.06 -18.58
C ILE A 165 16.72 24.04 -17.44
N GLY A 166 16.04 25.19 -17.45
CA GLY A 166 16.21 26.23 -16.42
C GLY A 166 15.66 25.87 -15.03
N ASN A 167 14.75 24.90 -14.93
CA ASN A 167 14.19 24.42 -13.66
C ASN A 167 14.37 22.90 -13.52
N THR A 168 15.52 22.47 -12.97
CA THR A 168 15.82 21.05 -12.79
C THR A 168 14.91 20.39 -11.74
N GLU A 169 14.55 21.09 -10.67
CA GLU A 169 13.68 20.54 -9.62
C GLU A 169 12.27 20.26 -10.15
N GLY A 170 11.69 21.20 -10.91
CA GLY A 170 10.40 21.01 -11.56
C GLY A 170 10.41 19.84 -12.56
N PHE A 171 11.53 19.66 -13.26
CA PHE A 171 11.73 18.51 -14.15
C PHE A 171 11.83 17.20 -13.39
N ASP A 172 12.59 17.12 -12.31
CA ASP A 172 12.68 15.91 -11.49
C ASP A 172 11.31 15.57 -10.86
N ASN A 173 10.55 16.57 -10.43
CA ASN A 173 9.19 16.37 -9.94
C ASN A 173 8.25 15.78 -11.01
N SER A 174 8.37 16.22 -12.27
CA SER A 174 7.57 15.62 -13.35
C SER A 174 7.99 14.19 -13.66
N LEU A 175 9.29 13.85 -13.54
CA LEU A 175 9.74 12.45 -13.64
C LEU A 175 9.13 11.58 -12.53
N MET A 176 9.05 12.08 -11.30
CA MET A 176 8.39 11.35 -10.20
C MET A 176 6.90 11.11 -10.47
N GLN A 177 6.19 12.05 -11.13
CA GLN A 177 4.79 11.87 -11.55
C GLN A 177 4.63 10.80 -12.64
N HIS A 178 5.61 10.64 -13.53
CA HIS A 178 5.58 9.54 -14.51
C HIS A 178 5.80 8.17 -13.87
N LEU A 179 6.49 8.12 -12.74
CA LEU A 179 6.87 6.89 -12.03
C LEU A 179 5.96 6.53 -10.83
N THR A 180 4.92 7.33 -10.56
CA THR A 180 3.96 7.06 -9.48
C THR A 180 2.52 7.33 -9.91
N LEU A 181 1.58 6.98 -9.03
CA LEU A 181 0.17 7.35 -9.14
C LEU A 181 -0.17 8.65 -8.39
N PHE A 182 0.80 9.28 -7.71
CA PHE A 182 0.49 10.37 -6.80
C PHE A 182 0.03 11.62 -7.58
N THR A 183 -1.14 12.13 -7.20
CA THR A 183 -1.76 13.34 -7.75
C THR A 183 -2.61 14.02 -6.67
N ASP A 184 -2.84 15.32 -6.82
CA ASP A 184 -3.65 16.11 -5.88
C ASP A 184 -5.15 15.81 -6.02
N ASP A 185 -5.60 15.45 -7.23
CA ASP A 185 -6.99 15.11 -7.54
C ASP A 185 -7.15 13.68 -8.10
N PRO A 186 -6.99 12.64 -7.26
CA PRO A 186 -7.10 11.25 -7.72
C PRO A 186 -8.50 10.91 -8.23
N ASP A 187 -9.54 11.54 -7.69
CA ASP A 187 -10.94 11.26 -8.07
C ASP A 187 -11.24 11.79 -9.49
N GLY A 188 -10.66 12.93 -9.86
CA GLY A 188 -10.75 13.49 -11.22
C GLY A 188 -9.82 12.80 -12.23
N GLU A 189 -8.58 12.51 -11.84
CA GLU A 189 -7.58 11.89 -12.73
C GLU A 189 -7.85 10.39 -12.97
N TYR A 190 -8.45 9.70 -11.99
CA TYR A 190 -8.68 8.25 -12.03
C TYR A 190 -10.17 7.90 -11.84
N PRO A 191 -11.03 8.22 -12.82
CA PRO A 191 -12.48 8.02 -12.70
C PRO A 191 -12.90 6.54 -12.73
N SER A 192 -12.03 5.62 -13.15
CA SER A 192 -12.31 4.19 -13.19
C SER A 192 -11.08 3.35 -12.88
N GLN A 193 -11.31 2.06 -12.59
CA GLN A 193 -10.23 1.11 -12.32
C GLN A 193 -9.32 0.93 -13.54
N GLU A 194 -9.89 0.91 -14.75
CA GLU A 194 -9.14 0.76 -16.00
C GLU A 194 -8.14 1.90 -16.19
N VAL A 195 -8.55 3.15 -15.91
CA VAL A 195 -7.68 4.33 -16.07
C VAL A 195 -6.50 4.29 -15.10
N VAL A 196 -6.74 3.97 -13.82
CA VAL A 196 -5.64 3.87 -12.84
C VAL A 196 -4.74 2.68 -13.10
N TRP A 197 -5.29 1.55 -13.57
CA TRP A 197 -4.49 0.38 -13.97
C TRP A 197 -3.58 0.71 -15.14
N GLU A 198 -4.07 1.39 -16.18
CA GLU A 198 -3.25 1.82 -17.31
C GLU A 198 -2.11 2.74 -16.85
N LYS A 199 -2.41 3.72 -15.97
CA LYS A 199 -1.39 4.62 -15.42
C LYS A 199 -0.36 3.87 -14.56
N LEU A 200 -0.79 2.89 -13.76
CA LEU A 200 0.10 2.07 -12.93
C LEU A 200 1.06 1.23 -13.80
N GLU A 201 0.53 0.57 -14.83
CA GLU A 201 1.35 -0.21 -15.77
C GLU A 201 2.36 0.67 -16.49
N LYS A 202 1.94 1.85 -16.96
CA LYS A 202 2.84 2.84 -17.57
C LYS A 202 3.97 3.27 -16.63
N ALA A 203 3.68 3.45 -15.34
CA ALA A 203 4.70 3.78 -14.34
C ALA A 203 5.72 2.63 -14.17
N PHE A 204 5.27 1.38 -14.15
CA PHE A 204 6.16 0.22 -14.09
C PHE A 204 7.01 0.07 -15.36
N ILE A 205 6.43 0.26 -16.54
CA ILE A 205 7.16 0.21 -17.82
C ILE A 205 8.23 1.31 -17.87
N ALA A 206 7.90 2.53 -17.43
CA ALA A 206 8.84 3.62 -17.34
C ALA A 206 10.00 3.28 -16.39
N GLY A 207 9.71 2.83 -15.16
CA GLY A 207 10.72 2.48 -14.16
C GLY A 207 11.61 1.29 -14.57
N ALA A 208 11.10 0.35 -15.35
CA ALA A 208 11.83 -0.84 -15.77
C ALA A 208 13.14 -0.51 -16.53
N GLY A 209 13.16 0.56 -17.32
CA GLY A 209 14.36 0.99 -18.05
C GLY A 209 15.53 1.41 -17.15
N LEU A 210 15.23 1.88 -15.94
CA LEU A 210 16.22 2.21 -14.91
C LEU A 210 16.61 0.94 -14.14
N ILE A 211 15.61 0.25 -13.60
CA ILE A 211 15.80 -0.86 -12.66
C ILE A 211 16.46 -2.07 -13.33
N SER A 212 16.24 -2.29 -14.63
CA SER A 212 16.82 -3.44 -15.35
C SER A 212 18.30 -3.28 -15.73
N HIS A 213 18.94 -2.13 -15.47
CA HIS A 213 20.38 -1.99 -15.69
C HIS A 213 21.16 -2.66 -14.55
N ALA A 214 22.06 -3.61 -14.85
CA ALA A 214 22.64 -4.50 -13.84
C ALA A 214 23.29 -3.80 -12.62
N PRO A 215 24.13 -2.76 -12.78
CA PRO A 215 24.65 -2.00 -11.64
C PRO A 215 23.55 -1.34 -10.80
N VAL A 216 22.51 -0.82 -11.46
CA VAL A 216 21.38 -0.18 -10.78
C VAL A 216 20.52 -1.23 -10.08
N LEU A 217 20.28 -2.39 -10.68
CA LEU A 217 19.47 -3.45 -10.09
C LEU A 217 20.05 -3.95 -8.77
N LYS A 218 21.38 -4.11 -8.70
CA LYS A 218 22.09 -4.44 -7.46
C LYS A 218 21.82 -3.38 -6.39
N ASP A 219 22.10 -2.12 -6.70
CA ASP A 219 21.90 -1.01 -5.76
C ASP A 219 20.43 -0.85 -5.36
N TYR A 220 19.50 -1.13 -6.27
CA TYR A 220 18.05 -1.07 -6.04
C TYR A 220 17.62 -2.10 -4.99
N PHE A 221 18.12 -3.34 -5.06
CA PHE A 221 17.85 -4.34 -4.03
C PHE A 221 18.45 -3.95 -2.68
N TYR A 222 19.71 -3.51 -2.66
CA TYR A 222 20.35 -3.05 -1.42
C TYR A 222 19.55 -1.92 -0.78
N ARG A 223 19.20 -0.90 -1.57
CA ARG A 223 18.42 0.25 -1.11
C ARG A 223 17.04 -0.17 -0.59
N GLY A 224 16.38 -1.10 -1.27
CA GLY A 224 15.08 -1.63 -0.85
C GLY A 224 15.16 -2.34 0.51
N LEU A 225 16.20 -3.14 0.71
CA LEU A 225 16.45 -3.80 2.00
C LEU A 225 16.77 -2.78 3.10
N GLU A 226 17.53 -1.72 2.81
CA GLU A 226 17.78 -0.62 3.74
C GLU A 226 16.48 0.11 4.13
N GLU A 227 15.61 0.42 3.17
CA GLU A 227 14.33 1.10 3.43
C GLU A 227 13.38 0.24 4.28
N LEU A 228 13.33 -1.07 4.04
CA LEU A 228 12.57 -2.00 4.87
C LEU A 228 13.15 -2.12 6.28
N LEU A 229 14.48 -2.19 6.40
CA LEU A 229 15.15 -2.25 7.70
C LEU A 229 14.94 -0.96 8.51
N GLN A 230 14.93 0.20 7.85
CA GLN A 230 14.59 1.49 8.48
C GLN A 230 13.16 1.52 9.02
N ASP A 231 12.25 0.75 8.42
CA ASP A 231 10.89 0.53 8.92
C ASP A 231 10.80 -0.74 9.80
N ASN A 232 11.91 -1.20 10.38
CA ASN A 232 11.96 -2.33 11.32
C ASN A 232 11.32 -3.64 10.78
N ILE A 233 11.49 -3.89 9.47
CA ILE A 233 11.15 -5.13 8.78
C ILE A 233 12.44 -5.92 8.53
N MET A 234 12.44 -7.20 8.93
CA MET A 234 13.64 -8.04 8.99
C MET A 234 13.73 -9.07 7.86
N TYR A 235 12.64 -9.29 7.12
CA TYR A 235 12.56 -10.31 6.06
C TYR A 235 11.68 -9.85 4.90
N LEU A 236 12.03 -10.26 3.69
CA LEU A 236 11.35 -9.90 2.44
C LEU A 236 11.11 -11.14 1.57
N GLU A 237 9.86 -11.40 1.21
CA GLU A 237 9.50 -12.25 0.06
C GLU A 237 9.04 -11.38 -1.11
N LEU A 238 9.70 -11.55 -2.25
CA LEU A 238 9.51 -10.68 -3.41
C LEU A 238 8.84 -11.41 -4.56
N ARG A 239 7.82 -10.78 -5.16
CA ARG A 239 7.24 -11.18 -6.43
C ARG A 239 8.07 -10.55 -7.55
N SER A 240 8.74 -11.40 -8.32
CA SER A 240 9.61 -10.96 -9.41
C SER A 240 9.13 -11.48 -10.76
N GLY A 241 8.98 -10.55 -11.72
CA GLY A 241 8.97 -10.90 -13.12
C GLY A 241 10.39 -11.22 -13.55
N LEU A 242 10.64 -12.40 -14.12
CA LEU A 242 11.98 -12.84 -14.52
C LEU A 242 12.47 -12.06 -15.74
N SER A 243 13.08 -10.89 -15.51
CA SER A 243 13.87 -10.21 -16.55
C SER A 243 15.19 -10.95 -16.78
N ARG A 244 15.76 -10.86 -17.99
CA ARG A 244 17.07 -11.48 -18.30
C ARG A 244 18.17 -11.05 -17.34
N VAL A 245 18.12 -9.81 -16.85
CA VAL A 245 19.10 -9.26 -15.92
C VAL A 245 18.88 -9.77 -14.49
N CYS A 246 17.63 -9.95 -14.05
CA CYS A 246 17.34 -10.64 -12.79
C CYS A 246 17.93 -12.05 -12.79
N VAL A 247 17.74 -12.82 -13.87
CA VAL A 247 18.29 -14.17 -13.97
C VAL A 247 19.81 -14.14 -13.84
N ALA A 248 20.49 -13.25 -14.57
CA ALA A 248 21.95 -13.14 -14.54
C ALA A 248 22.53 -12.76 -13.17
N LEU A 249 21.82 -11.96 -12.36
CA LEU A 249 22.28 -11.59 -11.01
C LEU A 249 22.16 -12.73 -9.98
N PHE A 250 21.22 -13.66 -10.18
CA PHE A 250 20.97 -14.77 -9.27
C PHE A 250 21.55 -16.10 -9.75
N THR A 251 22.12 -16.15 -10.95
CA THR A 251 22.94 -17.28 -11.41
C THR A 251 24.38 -17.10 -10.93
N PRO A 252 24.98 -18.07 -10.22
CA PRO A 252 26.39 -18.01 -9.90
C PRO A 252 27.21 -17.97 -11.21
N ASP A 253 28.24 -17.12 -11.25
CA ASP A 253 29.22 -17.15 -12.34
C ASP A 253 29.83 -18.57 -12.44
N PRO A 254 30.11 -19.07 -13.65
CA PRO A 254 30.69 -20.39 -13.86
C PRO A 254 32.11 -20.54 -13.28
#